data_AF-A0A453NGH9-F1
#
_entry.id   AF-A0A453NGH9-F1
#
_cell.length_a   1.000
_cell.length_b   1.000
_cell.length_c   1.000
_cell.angle_alpha   90.00
_cell.angle_beta   90.00
_cell.angle_gamma   90.00
#
_symmetry.space_group_name_H-M   'P 1'
#
loop_
_entity.id
_entity.type
_entity.pdbx_description
1 polymer ?
#
loop_
_entity_poly.entity_id
_entity_poly.type
_entity_poly.pdbx_seq_one_letter_code
_entity_poly.pdbx_strand_id
1 'polypeptide(L)'
;MLLFQAKRGIAKRPFQLPVFIAATGIEKMRQAYIKKENSKRSKQKQRGCTQPKMGKMDIDYQDLHGAFFKYQTKPNLTSHGDLYYEGKEFEVKLREMKPGMLSRKLKEALGMPDGAPPPWLKSMQVCIQPIIVFLVYITNNAFIISQLTPICLFIFSCMVLHPLILV
;
A
#
# COMPACT_ATOMS: atom_id res chain seq x y z
N MET A 1 -16.60 0.26 -29.28
CA MET A 1 -15.17 0.41 -28.92
C MET A 1 -15.01 -0.10 -27.49
N LEU A 2 -14.29 -1.21 -27.30
CA LEU A 2 -14.41 -2.09 -26.13
C LEU A 2 -13.60 -1.56 -24.92
N LEU A 3 -14.28 -1.12 -23.86
CA LEU A 3 -13.74 -0.46 -22.66
C LEU A 3 -12.89 -1.35 -21.71
N PHE A 4 -12.64 -2.61 -22.08
CA PHE A 4 -12.03 -3.62 -21.19
C PHE A 4 -11.04 -4.56 -21.92
N GLN A 5 -10.46 -4.09 -23.03
CA GLN A 5 -9.57 -4.91 -23.85
C GLN A 5 -8.16 -5.01 -23.29
N ALA A 6 -7.68 -4.01 -22.55
CA ALA A 6 -6.31 -3.97 -22.05
C ALA A 6 -6.05 -4.96 -20.90
N LYS A 7 -7.11 -5.56 -20.32
CA LYS A 7 -6.99 -6.67 -19.35
C LYS A 7 -6.72 -8.05 -19.97
N ARG A 8 -6.61 -8.16 -21.30
CA ARG A 8 -6.24 -9.43 -21.94
C ARG A 8 -4.80 -9.78 -21.60
N GLY A 9 -4.61 -10.82 -20.78
CA GLY A 9 -3.30 -11.32 -20.35
C GLY A 9 -3.01 -11.14 -18.87
N ILE A 10 -3.77 -10.31 -18.15
CA ILE A 10 -3.61 -10.15 -16.69
C ILE A 10 -4.58 -11.10 -15.98
N ALA A 11 -4.04 -12.10 -15.30
CA ALA A 11 -4.83 -13.01 -14.48
C ALA A 11 -5.36 -12.27 -13.23
N LYS A 12 -6.68 -12.11 -13.16
CA LYS A 12 -7.32 -11.61 -11.94
C LYS A 12 -7.14 -12.61 -10.81
N ARG A 13 -6.83 -12.12 -9.60
CA ARG A 13 -6.82 -12.97 -8.41
C ARG A 13 -8.23 -13.56 -8.19
N PRO A 14 -8.35 -14.79 -7.68
CA PRO A 14 -9.65 -15.35 -7.32
C PRO A 14 -10.29 -14.50 -6.22
N PHE A 15 -11.62 -14.54 -6.15
CA PHE A 15 -12.37 -13.84 -5.13
C PHE A 15 -11.96 -14.33 -3.73
N GLN A 16 -11.65 -13.39 -2.83
CA GLN A 16 -11.37 -13.68 -1.43
C GLN A 16 -12.59 -13.32 -0.59
N LEU A 17 -13.00 -14.24 0.28
CA LEU A 17 -14.13 -13.98 1.16
C LEU A 17 -13.75 -12.93 2.22
N PRO A 18 -14.68 -12.05 2.62
CA PRO A 18 -14.48 -11.18 3.77
C PRO A 18 -14.13 -11.98 5.02
N VAL A 19 -13.29 -11.40 5.88
CA VAL A 19 -12.70 -12.10 7.04
C VAL A 19 -13.75 -12.72 7.95
N PHE A 20 -14.87 -12.03 8.20
CA PHE A 20 -15.95 -12.54 9.06
C PHE A 20 -16.69 -13.74 8.46
N ILE A 21 -16.76 -13.86 7.13
CA ILE A 21 -17.34 -15.04 6.45
C ILE A 21 -16.30 -16.15 6.39
N ALA A 22 -15.04 -15.83 6.09
CA ALA A 22 -13.95 -16.82 6.07
C ALA A 22 -13.76 -17.48 7.45
N ALA A 23 -13.99 -16.75 8.54
CA ALA A 23 -13.92 -17.24 9.91
C ALA A 23 -14.92 -18.37 10.21
N THR A 24 -16.07 -18.43 9.52
CA THR A 24 -17.03 -19.55 9.65
C THR A 24 -16.48 -20.89 9.17
N GLY A 25 -15.32 -20.90 8.49
CA GLY A 25 -14.69 -22.13 7.98
C GLY A 25 -15.35 -22.72 6.74
N ILE A 26 -16.40 -22.07 6.19
CA ILE A 26 -17.12 -22.52 4.98
C ILE A 26 -16.16 -22.75 3.81
N GLU A 27 -15.18 -21.88 3.63
CA GLU A 27 -14.22 -21.97 2.53
C GLU A 27 -13.43 -23.28 2.58
N LYS A 28 -12.93 -23.66 3.75
CA LYS A 28 -12.16 -24.89 3.95
C LYS A 28 -13.02 -26.13 3.74
N MET A 29 -14.24 -26.13 4.28
CA MET A 29 -15.20 -27.22 4.12
C MET A 29 -15.52 -27.43 2.63
N ARG A 30 -15.86 -26.35 1.92
CA ARG A 30 -16.20 -26.42 0.49
C ARG A 30 -15.04 -26.90 -0.36
N GLN A 31 -13.83 -26.41 -0.11
CA GLN A 31 -12.62 -26.84 -0.82
C GLN A 31 -12.32 -28.34 -0.58
N ALA A 32 -12.45 -28.82 0.65
CA ALA A 32 -12.29 -30.25 0.96
C ALA A 32 -13.33 -31.10 0.22
N TYR A 33 -14.57 -30.63 0.12
CA TYR A 33 -15.62 -31.31 -0.64
C TYR A 33 -15.35 -31.36 -2.13
N ILE A 34 -14.97 -30.25 -2.75
CA ILE A 34 -14.62 -30.21 -4.18
C ILE A 34 -13.43 -31.13 -4.46
N LYS A 35 -12.42 -31.14 -3.59
CA LYS A 35 -11.27 -32.05 -3.71
C LYS A 35 -11.69 -33.52 -3.63
N LYS A 36 -12.59 -33.85 -2.70
CA LYS A 36 -13.18 -35.20 -2.57
C LYS A 36 -14.10 -35.55 -3.75
N GLU A 37 -14.79 -34.59 -4.34
CA GLU A 37 -15.61 -34.77 -5.55
C GLU A 37 -14.72 -35.10 -6.76
N ASN A 38 -13.61 -34.37 -6.90
CA ASN A 38 -12.67 -34.54 -8.00
C ASN A 38 -11.89 -35.86 -7.93
N SER A 39 -11.64 -36.39 -6.73
CA SER A 39 -10.96 -37.69 -6.57
C SER A 39 -11.88 -38.91 -6.83
N LYS A 40 -13.21 -38.73 -6.89
CA LYS A 40 -14.15 -39.84 -7.15
C LYS A 40 -14.12 -40.24 -8.62
N ARG A 41 -14.10 -41.56 -8.88
CA ARG A 41 -14.25 -42.13 -10.23
C ARG A 41 -15.64 -41.85 -10.82
N SER A 42 -15.77 -41.71 -12.13
CA SER A 42 -17.03 -41.39 -12.82
C SER A 42 -18.21 -42.31 -12.45
N LYS A 43 -17.96 -43.61 -12.24
CA LYS A 43 -18.99 -44.57 -11.80
C LYS A 43 -19.54 -44.26 -10.40
N GLN A 44 -18.70 -43.72 -9.51
CA GLN A 44 -19.11 -43.30 -8.17
C GLN A 44 -19.87 -41.97 -8.20
N LYS A 45 -19.49 -41.05 -9.10
CA LYS A 45 -20.27 -39.82 -9.36
C LYS A 45 -21.67 -40.14 -9.87
N GLN A 46 -21.79 -41.06 -10.83
CA GLN A 46 -23.07 -41.48 -11.40
C GLN A 46 -24.02 -42.09 -10.34
N ARG A 47 -23.51 -42.97 -9.47
CA ARG A 47 -24.30 -43.51 -8.33
C ARG A 47 -24.72 -42.43 -7.34
N GLY A 48 -23.85 -41.45 -7.09
CA GLY A 48 -24.14 -40.32 -6.21
C GLY A 48 -25.19 -39.34 -6.75
N CYS A 49 -25.39 -39.29 -8.07
CA CYS A 49 -26.49 -38.55 -8.70
C CYS A 49 -27.84 -39.26 -8.49
N THR A 50 -27.86 -40.60 -8.53
CA THR A 50 -29.09 -41.40 -8.33
C THR A 50 -29.47 -41.51 -6.85
N GLN A 51 -28.48 -41.59 -5.95
CA GLN A 51 -28.71 -41.65 -4.51
C GLN A 51 -27.83 -40.63 -3.78
N PRO A 52 -28.31 -39.39 -3.60
CA PRO A 52 -27.56 -38.36 -2.89
C PRO A 52 -27.48 -38.69 -1.39
N LYS A 53 -26.27 -38.65 -0.84
CA LYS A 53 -26.06 -38.63 0.61
C LYS A 53 -26.25 -37.21 1.11
N MET A 54 -27.29 -36.98 1.92
CA MET A 54 -27.59 -35.69 2.56
C MET A 54 -26.59 -35.38 3.69
N GLY A 55 -26.55 -34.12 4.16
CA GLY A 55 -25.69 -33.71 5.28
C GLY A 55 -24.19 -33.63 4.95
N LYS A 56 -23.84 -33.25 3.71
CA LYS A 56 -22.42 -33.10 3.34
C LYS A 56 -21.81 -31.87 4.00
N MET A 57 -22.50 -30.75 4.05
CA MET A 57 -21.93 -29.51 4.60
C MET A 57 -22.82 -28.99 5.70
N ASP A 58 -22.59 -29.48 6.91
CA ASP A 58 -23.31 -29.02 8.10
C ASP A 58 -22.49 -27.90 8.74
N ILE A 59 -23.13 -26.73 8.86
CA ILE A 59 -22.62 -25.53 9.51
C ILE A 59 -23.73 -25.06 10.44
N ASP A 60 -23.41 -24.79 11.70
CA ASP A 60 -24.40 -24.37 12.68
C ASP A 60 -24.99 -23.00 12.32
N TYR A 61 -26.32 -22.90 12.40
CA TYR A 61 -27.03 -21.67 12.09
C TYR A 61 -26.62 -20.52 13.03
N GLN A 62 -26.30 -20.84 14.29
CA GLN A 62 -25.87 -19.85 15.28
C GLN A 62 -24.55 -19.18 14.89
N ASP A 63 -23.62 -19.93 14.30
CA ASP A 63 -22.33 -19.40 13.83
C ASP A 63 -22.50 -18.48 12.63
N LEU A 64 -23.39 -18.85 11.70
CA LEU A 64 -23.74 -18.00 10.56
C LEU A 64 -24.40 -16.70 11.04
N HIS A 65 -25.34 -16.81 11.97
CA HIS A 65 -25.99 -15.66 12.56
C HIS A 65 -24.98 -14.74 13.28
N GLY A 66 -24.06 -15.31 14.07
CA GLY A 66 -22.99 -14.55 14.72
C GLY A 66 -22.07 -13.84 13.71
N ALA A 67 -21.71 -14.50 12.61
CA ALA A 67 -20.84 -13.92 11.58
C ALA A 67 -21.45 -12.70 10.89
N PHE A 68 -22.75 -12.75 10.55
CA PHE A 68 -23.41 -11.65 9.85
C PHE A 68 -23.82 -10.50 10.77
N PHE A 69 -24.22 -10.78 12.02
CA PHE A 69 -24.77 -9.75 12.90
C PHE A 69 -23.77 -9.23 13.95
N LYS A 70 -22.87 -10.07 14.47
CA LYS A 70 -21.94 -9.69 15.55
C LYS A 70 -20.57 -9.28 15.02
N TYR A 71 -20.03 -10.00 14.04
CA TYR A 71 -18.66 -9.80 13.55
C TYR A 71 -18.59 -9.02 12.23
N GLN A 72 -19.66 -8.31 11.86
CA GLN A 72 -19.73 -7.57 10.61
C GLN A 72 -18.71 -6.42 10.58
N THR A 73 -17.83 -6.43 9.58
CA THR A 73 -16.88 -5.34 9.33
C THR A 73 -17.28 -4.56 8.09
N LYS A 74 -17.36 -3.23 8.20
CA LYS A 74 -17.68 -2.35 7.06
C LYS A 74 -16.54 -2.41 6.02
N PRO A 75 -16.84 -2.68 4.74
CA PRO A 75 -15.82 -2.68 3.69
C PRO A 75 -15.31 -1.26 3.41
N ASN A 76 -14.15 -1.17 2.77
CA ASN A 76 -13.60 0.09 2.30
C ASN A 76 -14.49 0.66 1.18
N LEU A 77 -15.25 1.70 1.52
CA LEU A 77 -16.07 2.43 0.56
C LEU A 77 -15.24 3.51 -0.14
N THR A 78 -15.66 3.83 -1.34
CA THR A 78 -15.09 4.91 -2.14
C THR A 78 -15.95 6.17 -1.96
N SER A 79 -15.35 7.36 -2.03
CA SER A 79 -16.10 8.62 -1.89
C SER A 79 -16.98 8.88 -3.11
N HIS A 80 -17.99 9.73 -2.96
CA HIS A 80 -18.77 10.23 -4.09
C HIS A 80 -17.85 10.99 -5.08
N GLY A 81 -18.05 10.79 -6.38
CA GLY A 81 -17.25 11.38 -7.46
C GLY A 81 -16.11 10.51 -7.99
N ASP A 82 -15.75 9.44 -7.29
CA ASP A 82 -14.66 8.54 -7.70
C ASP A 82 -15.15 7.51 -8.75
N LEU A 83 -14.86 7.75 -10.02
CA LEU A 83 -15.23 6.84 -11.12
C LEU A 83 -14.27 5.66 -11.26
N TYR A 84 -14.78 4.52 -11.74
CA TYR A 84 -13.96 3.36 -12.07
C TYR A 84 -13.44 3.49 -13.50
N TYR A 85 -12.13 3.25 -13.68
CA TYR A 85 -11.49 3.15 -14.99
C TYR A 85 -10.57 1.92 -15.03
N GLU A 86 -10.25 1.46 -16.23
CA GLU A 86 -9.32 0.36 -16.44
C GLU A 86 -7.93 0.74 -15.89
N GLY A 87 -7.43 0.00 -14.91
CA GLY A 87 -6.14 0.27 -14.26
C GLY A 87 -6.23 0.76 -12.80
N LYS A 88 -7.41 1.25 -12.37
CA LYS A 88 -7.62 1.77 -11.00
C LYS A 88 -7.27 0.78 -9.89
N GLU A 89 -7.40 -0.52 -10.13
CA GLU A 89 -7.03 -1.56 -9.14
C GLU A 89 -5.52 -1.74 -8.90
N PHE A 90 -4.65 -1.25 -9.79
CA PHE A 90 -3.20 -1.36 -9.66
C PHE A 90 -2.56 -0.18 -8.93
N GLU A 91 -3.34 0.88 -8.68
CA GLU A 91 -2.85 2.08 -8.02
C GLU A 91 -2.69 1.86 -6.52
N VAL A 92 -1.45 1.97 -6.04
CA VAL A 92 -1.14 1.91 -4.62
C VAL A 92 -1.52 3.26 -3.99
N LYS A 93 -2.43 3.24 -3.02
CA LYS A 93 -2.80 4.44 -2.25
C LYS A 93 -1.60 4.87 -1.40
N LEU A 94 -0.94 5.97 -1.78
CA LEU A 94 0.22 6.54 -1.08
C LEU A 94 -0.07 7.07 0.35
N ARG A 95 -1.33 7.01 0.81
CA ARG A 95 -1.77 7.65 2.07
C ARG A 95 -1.08 7.11 3.33
N GLU A 96 -0.54 5.90 3.28
CA GLU A 96 0.09 5.26 4.44
C GLU A 96 1.60 5.56 4.56
N MET A 97 2.21 6.13 3.54
CA MET A 97 3.63 6.48 3.56
C MET A 97 3.81 7.92 4.07
N LYS A 98 4.08 8.06 5.37
CA LYS A 98 4.45 9.33 5.97
C LYS A 98 5.98 9.54 5.89
N PRO A 99 6.45 10.74 5.51
CA PRO A 99 7.89 11.03 5.53
C PRO A 99 8.43 10.86 6.96
N GLY A 100 9.58 10.19 7.10
CA GLY A 100 10.23 9.91 8.38
C GLY A 100 9.90 8.54 9.00
N MET A 101 8.82 7.87 8.57
CA MET A 101 8.50 6.51 9.02
C MET A 101 8.88 5.49 7.94
N LEU A 102 9.91 4.70 8.18
CA LEU A 102 10.33 3.62 7.27
C LEU A 102 9.68 2.30 7.69
N SER A 103 8.99 1.65 6.75
CA SER A 103 8.47 0.29 6.92
C SER A 103 9.61 -0.69 7.21
N ARG A 104 9.36 -1.72 8.03
CA ARG A 104 10.35 -2.76 8.35
C ARG A 104 10.92 -3.41 7.09
N LYS A 105 10.05 -3.71 6.11
CA LYS A 105 10.46 -4.30 4.82
C LYS A 105 11.41 -3.40 4.03
N LEU A 106 11.24 -2.08 4.16
CA LEU A 106 12.12 -1.10 3.53
C LEU A 106 13.46 -0.98 4.27
N LYS A 107 13.45 -1.01 5.61
CA LYS A 107 14.67 -1.02 6.42
C LYS A 107 15.54 -2.24 6.13
N GLU A 108 14.93 -3.42 6.03
CA GLU A 108 15.59 -4.68 5.65
C GLU A 108 16.19 -4.57 4.24
N ALA A 109 15.44 -4.05 3.26
CA ALA A 109 15.93 -3.85 1.90
C ALA A 109 17.09 -2.82 1.81
N LEU A 110 17.11 -1.83 2.70
CA LEU A 110 18.17 -0.84 2.83
C LEU A 110 19.35 -1.32 3.68
N GLY A 111 19.28 -2.51 4.29
CA GLY A 111 20.31 -3.04 5.18
C GLY A 111 20.49 -2.25 6.49
N MET A 112 19.44 -1.56 6.95
CA MET A 112 19.48 -0.77 8.18
C MET A 112 19.20 -1.66 9.42
N PRO A 113 20.07 -1.67 10.44
CA PRO A 113 19.77 -2.35 11.70
C PRO A 113 18.72 -1.60 12.53
N ASP A 114 17.99 -2.33 13.38
CA ASP A 114 16.91 -1.77 14.20
C ASP A 114 17.46 -0.72 15.18
N GLY A 115 17.02 0.53 14.99
CA GLY A 115 17.44 1.67 15.81
C GLY A 115 18.55 2.54 15.20
N ALA A 116 19.15 2.12 14.07
CA ALA A 116 20.11 2.98 13.38
C ALA A 116 19.41 4.17 12.70
N PRO A 117 20.01 5.38 12.78
CA PRO A 117 19.51 6.51 12.04
C PRO A 117 19.59 6.24 10.54
N PRO A 118 18.70 6.85 9.74
CA PRO A 118 18.74 6.68 8.30
C PRO A 118 20.08 7.10 7.70
N PRO A 119 20.58 6.39 6.68
CA PRO A 119 21.91 6.65 6.11
C PRO A 119 22.03 8.06 5.50
N TRP A 120 20.93 8.65 5.04
CA TRP A 120 20.89 10.02 4.54
C TRP A 120 21.00 11.09 5.63
N LEU A 121 20.95 10.75 6.92
CA LEU A 121 21.11 11.70 8.01
C LEU A 121 22.49 12.38 7.95
N LYS A 122 23.55 11.63 7.63
CA LYS A 122 24.91 12.19 7.52
C LYS A 122 24.98 13.22 6.38
N SER A 123 24.39 12.90 5.23
CA SER A 123 24.29 13.84 4.11
C SER A 123 23.45 15.07 4.45
N MET A 124 22.35 14.89 5.18
CA MET A 124 21.52 15.99 5.66
C MET A 124 22.28 16.90 6.63
N GLN A 125 23.04 16.36 7.58
CA GLN A 125 23.83 17.17 8.51
C GLN A 125 24.88 17.99 7.75
N VAL A 126 25.62 17.38 6.83
CA VAL A 126 26.65 18.09 6.07
C VAL A 126 26.07 19.23 5.22
N CYS A 127 24.88 19.05 4.63
CA CYS A 127 24.26 20.08 3.79
C CYS A 127 23.45 21.12 4.57
N ILE A 128 22.75 20.73 5.65
CA ILE A 128 21.80 21.58 6.36
C ILE A 128 22.48 22.39 7.48
N GLN A 129 23.51 21.84 8.14
CA GLN A 129 24.26 22.54 9.19
C GLN A 129 24.86 23.88 8.71
N PRO A 130 25.56 23.97 7.55
CA PRO A 130 26.09 25.25 7.09
C PRO A 130 24.97 26.24 6.73
N ILE A 131 23.84 25.78 6.21
CA ILE A 131 22.69 26.65 5.86
C ILE A 131 22.02 27.22 7.11
N ILE A 132 21.80 26.40 8.14
CA ILE A 132 21.19 26.85 9.41
C ILE A 132 22.14 27.79 10.15
N VAL A 133 23.44 27.45 10.23
CA VAL A 133 24.44 28.33 10.86
C VAL A 133 24.56 29.66 10.10
N PHE A 134 24.50 29.64 8.76
CA PHE A 134 24.50 30.85 7.94
C PHE A 134 23.26 31.72 8.19
N LEU A 135 22.05 31.12 8.27
CA LEU A 135 20.82 31.85 8.58
C LEU A 135 20.80 32.42 10.02
N VAL A 136 21.29 31.65 11.01
CA VAL A 136 21.38 32.09 12.41
C VAL A 136 22.45 33.16 12.61
N TYR A 137 23.57 33.09 11.87
CA TYR A 137 24.62 34.10 11.89
C TYR A 137 24.16 35.41 11.24
N ILE A 138 23.38 35.34 10.14
CA ILE A 138 22.77 36.53 9.53
C ILE A 138 21.77 37.20 10.47
N THR A 139 20.95 36.45 11.22
CA THR A 139 19.91 37.04 12.08
C THR A 139 20.42 37.55 13.43
N ASN A 140 21.47 36.95 14.00
CA ASN A 140 22.03 37.37 15.29
C ASN A 140 23.14 38.43 15.19
N ASN A 141 23.73 38.61 14.01
CA ASN A 141 24.84 39.54 13.81
C ASN A 141 24.37 40.75 12.99
N ALA A 142 23.53 41.60 13.60
CA ALA A 142 23.06 42.87 13.03
C ALA A 142 24.20 43.80 12.60
N PHE A 143 25.42 43.59 13.12
CA PHE A 143 26.62 44.35 12.80
C PHE A 143 27.24 44.00 11.43
N ILE A 144 27.07 42.76 10.95
CA ILE A 144 27.64 42.30 9.68
C ILE A 144 26.77 42.72 8.48
N ILE A 145 25.46 42.90 8.68
CA ILE A 145 24.50 43.34 7.65
C ILE A 145 24.85 44.74 7.10
N SER A 146 25.52 45.58 7.88
CA SER A 146 25.96 46.92 7.45
C SER A 146 27.27 46.93 6.63
N GLN A 147 28.05 45.85 6.64
CA GLN A 147 29.37 45.79 5.99
C GLN A 147 29.45 44.78 4.81
N LEU A 148 28.44 43.92 4.64
CA LEU A 148 28.41 42.89 3.58
C LEU A 148 27.41 43.15 2.46
N THR A 149 26.82 44.34 2.37
CA THR A 149 25.89 44.72 1.29
C THR A 149 26.47 44.54 -0.12
N PRO A 150 27.77 44.76 -0.44
CA PRO A 150 28.24 44.52 -1.80
C PRO A 150 28.58 43.04 -2.11
N ILE A 151 29.04 42.27 -1.11
CA ILE A 151 29.54 40.88 -1.34
C ILE A 151 28.38 39.87 -1.32
N CYS A 152 27.40 40.03 -0.44
CA CYS A 152 26.21 39.17 -0.40
C CYS A 152 25.31 39.37 -1.62
N LEU A 153 25.19 40.59 -2.15
CA LEU A 153 24.47 40.84 -3.42
C LEU A 153 25.18 40.17 -4.61
N PHE A 154 26.51 40.08 -4.59
CA PHE A 154 27.27 39.41 -5.65
C PHE A 154 27.07 37.89 -5.67
N ILE A 155 27.06 37.26 -4.49
CA ILE A 155 26.83 35.80 -4.38
C ILE A 155 25.36 35.46 -4.70
N PHE A 156 24.40 36.28 -4.25
CA PHE A 156 22.99 36.07 -4.57
C PHE A 156 22.68 36.31 -6.06
N SER A 157 23.36 37.27 -6.70
CA SER A 157 23.28 37.49 -8.14
C SER A 157 23.95 36.35 -8.93
N CYS A 158 25.06 35.77 -8.47
CA CYS A 158 25.70 34.63 -9.13
C CYS A 158 24.90 33.32 -9.02
N MET A 159 24.19 33.09 -7.91
CA MET A 159 23.38 31.86 -7.75
C MET A 159 22.02 31.94 -8.44
N VAL A 160 21.41 33.12 -8.55
CA VAL A 160 20.08 33.28 -9.15
C VAL A 160 20.13 33.49 -10.67
N LEU A 161 21.25 33.98 -11.23
CA LEU A 161 21.35 34.29 -12.67
C LEU A 161 22.03 33.22 -13.54
N HIS A 162 22.48 32.08 -12.99
CA HIS A 162 23.20 31.05 -13.74
C HIS A 162 22.40 29.81 -14.24
N PRO A 163 21.06 29.75 -14.29
CA PRO A 163 20.37 28.69 -15.05
C PRO A 163 19.88 29.14 -16.44
N LEU A 164 20.30 30.30 -16.96
CA LEU A 164 19.90 30.81 -18.29
C LEU A 164 21.01 30.84 -19.35
N ILE A 165 22.19 30.28 -19.07
CA ILE A 165 23.28 30.14 -20.06
C ILE A 165 23.66 28.67 -20.19
N LEU A 166 22.68 27.85 -20.60
CA LEU A 166 22.87 26.54 -21.24
C LEU A 166 21.52 26.07 -21.80
N VAL A 167 21.00 26.86 -22.74
CA VAL A 167 20.13 26.43 -23.84
C VAL A 167 20.73 27.03 -25.11
#